data_AF-A0A0G9JXQ3-F1
#
_entry.id   AF-A0A0G9JXQ3-F1
#
_cell.length_a   1.000
_cell.length_b   1.000
_cell.length_c   1.000
_cell.angle_alpha   90.00
_cell.angle_beta   90.00
_cell.angle_gamma   90.00
#
_symmetry.space_group_name_H-M   'P 1'
#
loop_
_entity.id
_entity.type
_entity.pdbx_description
1 polymer ?
#
loop_
_entity_poly.entity_id
_entity_poly.type
_entity_poly.pdbx_seq_one_letter_code
_entity_poly.pdbx_strand_id
1 'polypeptide(L)'
;MLTNGRTDTSYVESTLQGVNRPHDKKSIIEVIEVIGREDTPLLSKVSTGQKATQNKHSWLQRKLPDADRKPFAAVSGFSGGSKPSTQRLDNATEIFKHDDWISYSAKDTVTYGESEQSQMHKDLILKHKKSMEYAILGIGRKSISDDGNGNYVRTALDADATLAARMSLIASPIFRSGEGTSPADASQMAGIFHFLANTDLSQANINSSNFRDLTDFSNGWLGNIKAFDTAIDWTGNRQSIDRKHINQLIRKMTDMGVKPSDGAFDLYTGGDLLESITDMYKDFRRSNATDKEVGYVVETIITPFGKARVHYHADFNEVNGLNDVILCGNFSYLQKSYLTETKKETPQTSETAELLRYYSDMTLAVRNAYAFAAGVGLKA
;
A
#
# COMPACT_ATOMS: atom_id res chain seq x y z
N MET A 1 -72.57 40.11 4.28
CA MET A 1 -71.97 40.70 5.51
C MET A 1 -71.17 39.59 6.17
N LEU A 2 -69.84 39.57 6.32
CA LEU A 2 -68.69 40.45 6.11
C LEU A 2 -67.52 39.45 5.84
N THR A 3 -66.87 39.40 4.67
CA THR A 3 -65.63 40.08 4.23
C THR A 3 -64.42 40.10 5.20
N ASN A 4 -63.29 39.68 4.61
CA ASN A 4 -61.87 40.00 4.89
C ASN A 4 -61.11 39.07 5.85
N GLY A 5 -59.86 38.65 5.59
CA GLY A 5 -58.90 39.09 4.60
C GLY A 5 -57.66 38.18 4.54
N ARG A 6 -56.94 38.34 3.44
CA ARG A 6 -55.83 37.57 2.87
C ARG A 6 -54.48 37.93 3.52
N THR A 7 -53.58 36.96 3.66
CA THR A 7 -52.12 37.18 3.55
C THR A 7 -51.48 36.02 2.79
N ASP A 8 -50.99 36.32 1.58
CA ASP A 8 -50.07 35.50 0.81
C ASP A 8 -48.71 35.44 1.54
N THR A 9 -48.15 34.23 1.71
CA THR A 9 -46.70 34.00 1.79
C THR A 9 -46.36 32.73 1.02
N SER A 10 -45.22 32.82 0.36
CA SER A 10 -44.72 32.09 -0.79
C SER A 10 -43.79 30.90 -0.44
N TYR A 11 -43.61 29.97 -1.39
CA TYR A 11 -42.51 28.98 -1.51
C TYR A 11 -42.49 27.87 -0.42
N VAL A 12 -42.31 26.56 -0.67
CA VAL A 12 -41.59 25.78 -1.70
C VAL A 12 -42.26 24.39 -1.83
N GLU A 13 -42.34 23.84 -3.04
CA GLU A 13 -42.64 22.43 -3.30
C GLU A 13 -41.59 21.50 -2.66
N SER A 14 -41.97 20.54 -1.83
CA SER A 14 -41.14 19.36 -1.58
C SER A 14 -41.83 18.10 -2.09
N THR A 15 -41.85 17.94 -3.41
CA THR A 15 -42.00 16.64 -4.04
C THR A 15 -40.79 15.78 -3.70
N LEU A 16 -40.87 15.02 -2.61
CA LEU A 16 -39.99 13.86 -2.37
C LEU A 16 -40.73 12.57 -2.74
N GLN A 17 -41.35 12.56 -3.93
CA GLN A 17 -41.41 11.34 -4.72
C GLN A 17 -40.12 11.29 -5.53
N GLY A 18 -39.06 10.79 -4.89
CA GLY A 18 -37.83 10.44 -5.56
C GLY A 18 -38.09 9.29 -6.52
N VAL A 19 -38.37 9.63 -7.77
CA VAL A 19 -38.33 8.72 -8.91
C VAL A 19 -36.92 8.14 -8.95
N ASN A 20 -36.73 6.88 -8.56
CA ASN A 20 -35.50 6.14 -8.81
C ASN A 20 -35.31 6.02 -10.31
N ARG A 21 -34.52 6.91 -10.92
CA ARG A 21 -34.21 6.84 -12.35
C ARG A 21 -33.20 5.72 -12.57
N PRO A 22 -33.20 5.04 -13.73
CA PRO A 22 -32.23 3.98 -14.00
C PRO A 22 -30.75 4.41 -13.90
N HIS A 23 -30.46 5.70 -14.00
CA HIS A 23 -29.11 6.26 -13.83
C HIS A 23 -28.75 6.62 -12.38
N ASP A 24 -29.71 6.61 -11.44
CA ASP A 24 -29.44 6.82 -10.00
C ASP A 24 -29.11 5.49 -9.29
N LYS A 25 -29.16 4.37 -10.04
CA LYS A 25 -28.66 3.08 -9.59
C LYS A 25 -27.20 2.98 -10.00
N LYS A 26 -26.31 3.14 -9.02
CA LYS A 26 -24.89 2.87 -9.19
C LYS A 26 -24.71 1.46 -9.74
N SER A 27 -23.99 1.29 -10.83
CA SER A 27 -23.73 -0.04 -11.38
C SER A 27 -22.84 -0.85 -10.43
N ILE A 28 -22.86 -2.18 -10.49
CA ILE A 28 -22.01 -3.07 -9.65
C ILE A 28 -20.50 -2.70 -9.74
N ILE A 29 -20.07 -2.10 -10.85
CA ILE A 29 -18.70 -1.61 -11.06
C ILE A 29 -18.40 -0.37 -10.18
N GLU A 30 -19.41 0.35 -9.70
CA GLU A 30 -19.24 1.54 -8.84
C GLU A 30 -19.42 1.25 -7.33
N VAL A 31 -19.85 0.03 -6.95
CA VAL A 31 -20.08 -0.36 -5.55
C VAL A 31 -18.93 -1.19 -4.97
N ILE A 32 -18.22 -1.95 -5.81
CA ILE A 32 -16.80 -2.19 -5.53
C ILE A 32 -16.18 -0.79 -5.52
N GLU A 33 -15.42 -0.41 -4.48
CA GLU A 33 -14.50 0.74 -4.61
C GLU A 33 -13.54 0.36 -5.75
N VAL A 34 -13.94 0.60 -7.00
CA VAL A 34 -13.08 0.48 -8.16
C VAL A 34 -12.11 1.61 -7.99
N ILE A 35 -11.03 1.26 -7.31
CA ILE A 35 -9.91 2.14 -7.24
C ILE A 35 -9.22 2.05 -8.59
N GLY A 36 -9.66 2.91 -9.50
CA GLY A 36 -9.19 2.99 -10.88
C GLY A 36 -8.92 4.45 -11.26
N ARG A 37 -8.02 4.60 -12.23
CA ARG A 37 -7.51 5.74 -13.02
C ARG A 37 -7.49 7.17 -12.42
N GLU A 38 -8.39 7.59 -11.55
CA GLU A 38 -8.46 8.95 -11.02
C GLU A 38 -7.80 9.12 -9.64
N ASP A 39 -7.59 8.04 -8.88
CA ASP A 39 -6.91 8.10 -7.58
C ASP A 39 -6.09 6.85 -7.24
N THR A 40 -5.21 7.01 -6.25
CA THR A 40 -4.28 6.00 -5.71
C THR A 40 -4.76 5.50 -4.34
N PRO A 41 -5.22 4.23 -4.21
CA PRO A 41 -5.96 3.75 -3.05
C PRO A 41 -5.15 3.68 -1.78
N LEU A 42 -3.96 3.09 -1.84
CA LEU A 42 -3.14 2.91 -0.65
C LEU A 42 -2.59 4.25 -0.21
N LEU A 43 -2.20 5.10 -1.16
CA LEU A 43 -1.66 6.43 -0.86
C LEU A 43 -2.68 7.32 -0.10
N SER A 44 -3.98 7.18 -0.40
CA SER A 44 -5.05 7.91 0.28
C SER A 44 -5.36 7.37 1.68
N LYS A 45 -5.20 6.05 1.91
CA LYS A 45 -5.36 5.43 3.23
C LYS A 45 -4.15 5.65 4.15
N VAL A 46 -2.97 5.91 3.59
CA VAL A 46 -1.74 6.18 4.36
C VAL A 46 -1.81 7.59 4.96
N SER A 47 -1.72 7.68 6.28
CA SER A 47 -1.73 8.98 6.98
C SER A 47 -0.52 9.83 6.61
N THR A 48 -0.67 11.15 6.52
CA THR A 48 0.48 12.06 6.46
C THR A 48 0.90 12.38 7.88
N GLY A 49 2.18 12.22 8.22
CA GLY A 49 2.66 12.68 9.53
C GLY A 49 3.79 13.68 9.44
N GLN A 50 4.64 13.70 10.46
CA GLN A 50 5.60 14.79 10.62
C GLN A 50 6.65 14.80 9.50
N LYS A 51 7.07 16.02 9.13
CA LYS A 51 8.09 16.27 8.13
C LYS A 51 9.36 15.46 8.44
N ALA A 52 9.88 14.74 7.45
CA ALA A 52 11.18 14.09 7.57
C ALA A 52 12.27 15.18 7.59
N THR A 53 13.28 15.02 8.44
CA THR A 53 14.35 16.02 8.61
C THR A 53 15.64 15.65 7.90
N GLN A 54 15.77 14.39 7.45
CA GLN A 54 16.99 13.83 6.87
C GLN A 54 16.63 12.81 5.77
N ASN A 55 17.61 12.49 4.90
CA ASN A 55 17.48 11.45 3.87
C ASN A 55 17.29 10.05 4.47
N LYS A 56 17.80 9.84 5.68
CA LYS A 56 17.54 8.66 6.50
C LYS A 56 16.51 9.03 7.54
N HIS A 57 15.28 8.53 7.39
CA HIS A 57 14.23 8.72 8.38
C HIS A 57 14.18 7.52 9.32
N SER A 58 14.13 7.77 10.61
CA SER A 58 14.07 6.72 11.63
C SER A 58 12.91 6.93 12.58
N TRP A 59 12.25 5.85 12.97
CA TRP A 59 11.21 5.87 14.00
C TRP A 59 11.34 4.66 14.92
N LEU A 60 10.59 4.69 16.02
CA LEU A 60 10.58 3.64 17.01
C LEU A 60 9.32 2.79 16.85
N GLN A 61 9.51 1.48 16.83
CA GLN A 61 8.45 0.48 16.95
C GLN A 61 8.64 -0.30 18.24
N ARG A 62 7.54 -0.73 18.86
CA ARG A 62 7.56 -1.54 20.08
C ARG A 62 6.76 -2.82 19.89
N LYS A 63 7.36 -3.97 20.22
CA LYS A 63 6.64 -5.24 20.37
C LYS A 63 5.95 -5.26 21.74
N LEU A 64 4.76 -5.85 21.83
CA LEU A 64 4.19 -6.23 23.11
C LEU A 64 5.15 -7.21 23.80
N PRO A 65 5.59 -6.94 25.04
CA PRO A 65 6.53 -7.84 25.72
C PRO A 65 5.87 -9.18 26.00
N ASP A 66 6.66 -10.25 25.91
CA ASP A 66 6.21 -11.59 26.26
C ASP A 66 5.92 -11.65 27.78
N ALA A 67 5.02 -12.53 28.20
CA ALA A 67 4.63 -12.64 29.60
C ALA A 67 5.78 -13.22 30.46
N ASP A 68 6.22 -12.50 31.50
CA ASP A 68 7.25 -12.95 32.43
C ASP A 68 6.65 -13.39 33.77
N ARG A 69 5.86 -14.48 33.77
CA ARG A 69 5.30 -15.05 35.00
C ARG A 69 6.29 -16.05 35.60
N LYS A 70 6.86 -15.73 36.77
CA LYS A 70 7.78 -16.59 37.52
C LYS A 70 7.22 -16.96 38.90
N PRO A 71 6.28 -17.92 39.00
CA PRO A 71 5.54 -18.20 40.24
C PRO A 71 6.37 -18.85 41.35
N PHE A 72 7.54 -19.41 41.03
CA PHE A 72 8.43 -20.09 41.99
C PHE A 72 9.84 -19.48 42.03
N ALA A 73 10.06 -18.32 41.40
CA ALA A 73 11.38 -17.68 41.43
C ALA A 73 11.62 -17.05 42.80
N ALA A 74 12.77 -17.35 43.40
CA ALA A 74 13.25 -16.64 44.58
C ALA A 74 13.57 -15.17 44.20
N VAL A 75 13.32 -14.25 45.13
CA VAL A 75 13.60 -12.80 44.99
C VAL A 75 15.10 -12.52 45.13
N SER A 76 15.96 -13.26 44.42
CA SER A 76 17.42 -13.11 44.53
C SER A 76 18.09 -12.94 43.17
N GLY A 77 18.73 -11.79 42.99
CA GLY A 77 19.60 -11.46 41.86
C GLY A 77 18.90 -10.76 40.70
N PHE A 78 19.46 -9.64 40.25
CA PHE A 78 19.11 -9.01 38.97
C PHE A 78 19.72 -9.82 37.83
N SER A 79 19.12 -10.97 37.49
CA SER A 79 19.49 -11.76 36.32
C SER A 79 18.64 -11.35 35.11
N GLY A 80 18.97 -10.20 34.53
CA GLY A 80 18.32 -9.72 33.33
C GLY A 80 19.08 -8.54 32.74
N GLY A 81 19.68 -8.73 31.56
CA GLY A 81 20.13 -7.59 30.78
C GLY A 81 18.93 -6.72 30.41
N SER A 82 19.05 -5.38 30.48
CA SER A 82 18.03 -4.49 29.95
C SER A 82 17.93 -4.70 28.45
N LYS A 83 16.97 -5.50 27.99
CA LYS A 83 16.67 -5.57 26.57
C LYS A 83 15.69 -4.43 26.28
N PRO A 84 16.11 -3.33 25.62
CA PRO A 84 15.12 -2.37 25.15
C PRO A 84 14.15 -3.13 24.23
N SER A 85 12.86 -3.15 24.59
CA SER A 85 11.78 -3.73 23.77
C SER A 85 11.46 -2.89 22.53
N THR A 86 12.17 -1.77 22.37
CA THR A 86 11.98 -0.78 21.32
C THR A 86 12.97 -1.03 20.21
N GLN A 87 12.45 -1.25 19.00
CA GLN A 87 13.24 -1.35 17.79
C GLN A 87 13.26 0.01 17.10
N ARG A 88 14.44 0.50 16.73
CA ARG A 88 14.61 1.59 15.79
C ARG A 88 14.59 1.02 14.38
N LEU A 89 13.62 1.47 13.59
CA LEU A 89 13.52 1.21 12.17
C LEU A 89 13.97 2.43 11.40
N ASP A 90 14.66 2.20 10.29
CA ASP A 90 15.18 3.23 9.43
C ASP A 90 14.66 2.99 8.00
N ASN A 91 14.34 4.06 7.27
CA ASN A 91 14.01 4.02 5.85
C ASN A 91 14.68 5.18 5.11
N ALA A 92 14.86 5.00 3.80
CA ALA A 92 15.35 6.05 2.94
C ALA A 92 14.20 6.96 2.49
N THR A 93 14.51 8.23 2.28
CA THR A 93 13.65 9.17 1.57
C THR A 93 13.95 9.04 0.08
N GLU A 94 12.95 8.70 -0.73
CA GLU A 94 13.07 8.55 -2.18
C GLU A 94 12.54 9.78 -2.91
N ILE A 95 13.22 10.11 -4.02
CA ILE A 95 12.88 11.23 -4.87
C ILE A 95 11.92 10.76 -5.95
N PHE A 96 10.74 11.38 -5.98
CA PHE A 96 9.79 11.24 -7.07
C PHE A 96 9.90 12.46 -7.95
N LYS A 97 10.21 12.24 -9.24
CA LYS A 97 10.33 13.29 -10.23
C LYS A 97 9.66 12.87 -11.52
N HIS A 98 8.70 13.66 -11.98
CA HIS A 98 8.10 13.48 -13.29
C HIS A 98 8.02 14.80 -14.04
N ASP A 99 8.51 14.75 -15.27
CA ASP A 99 8.59 15.88 -16.18
C ASP A 99 7.71 15.60 -17.39
N ASP A 100 7.04 16.61 -17.90
CA ASP A 100 6.32 16.57 -19.18
C ASP A 100 6.45 17.91 -19.92
N TRP A 101 6.31 17.87 -21.25
CA TRP A 101 6.48 19.04 -22.11
C TRP A 101 5.14 19.45 -22.69
N ILE A 102 4.78 20.72 -22.53
CA ILE A 102 3.52 21.25 -23.07
C ILE A 102 3.86 22.27 -24.14
N SER A 103 3.50 21.99 -25.39
CA SER A 103 3.69 22.92 -26.50
C SER A 103 2.77 24.13 -26.36
N TYR A 104 3.19 25.29 -26.88
CA TYR A 104 2.35 26.50 -26.85
C TYR A 104 1.03 26.30 -27.62
N SER A 105 1.04 25.54 -28.72
CA SER A 105 -0.18 25.22 -29.46
C SER A 105 -1.13 24.30 -28.69
N ALA A 106 -0.62 23.36 -27.90
CA ALA A 106 -1.45 22.50 -27.05
C ALA A 106 -2.08 23.28 -25.88
N LYS A 107 -1.39 24.32 -25.35
CA LYS A 107 -1.98 25.19 -24.32
C LYS A 107 -3.25 25.90 -24.81
N ASP A 108 -3.24 26.35 -26.05
CA ASP A 108 -4.36 27.06 -26.66
C ASP A 108 -5.45 26.11 -27.17
N THR A 109 -5.19 24.80 -27.18
CA THR A 109 -6.14 23.78 -27.65
C THR A 109 -7.09 23.37 -26.52
N VAL A 110 -8.39 23.47 -26.79
CA VAL A 110 -9.47 23.05 -25.89
C VAL A 110 -10.18 21.87 -26.54
N THR A 111 -10.12 20.71 -25.91
CA THR A 111 -10.76 19.49 -26.41
C THR A 111 -11.80 19.04 -25.37
N TYR A 112 -13.06 18.88 -25.80
CA TYR A 112 -14.18 18.51 -24.91
C TYR A 112 -14.43 19.46 -23.72
N GLY A 113 -14.13 20.76 -23.88
CA GLY A 113 -14.45 21.78 -22.87
C GLY A 113 -13.42 21.95 -21.75
N GLU A 114 -12.35 21.16 -21.72
CA GLU A 114 -11.17 21.39 -20.87
C GLU A 114 -9.94 21.70 -21.74
N SER A 115 -9.01 22.50 -21.23
CA SER A 115 -7.73 22.73 -21.91
C SER A 115 -6.86 21.48 -21.86
N GLU A 116 -6.13 21.19 -22.94
CA GLU A 116 -5.21 20.06 -23.02
C GLU A 116 -4.14 20.13 -21.92
N GLN A 117 -3.72 21.35 -21.56
CA GLN A 117 -2.84 21.61 -20.42
C GLN A 117 -3.38 21.06 -19.09
N SER A 118 -4.69 21.18 -18.84
CA SER A 118 -5.31 20.69 -17.61
C SER A 118 -5.31 19.16 -17.56
N GLN A 119 -5.54 18.50 -18.70
CA GLN A 119 -5.54 17.04 -18.81
C GLN A 119 -4.13 16.48 -18.62
N MET A 120 -3.13 17.04 -19.29
CA MET A 120 -1.71 16.68 -19.09
C MET A 120 -1.27 16.87 -17.63
N HIS A 121 -1.77 17.92 -16.97
CA HIS A 121 -1.51 18.16 -15.57
C HIS A 121 -2.07 17.06 -14.67
N LYS A 122 -3.32 16.64 -14.90
CA LYS A 122 -3.98 15.56 -14.17
C LYS A 122 -3.22 14.24 -14.36
N ASP A 123 -2.83 13.92 -15.59
CA ASP A 123 -2.08 12.70 -15.92
C ASP A 123 -0.70 12.68 -15.25
N LEU A 124 0.01 13.81 -15.23
CA LEU A 124 1.31 13.92 -14.58
C LEU A 124 1.21 13.80 -13.05
N ILE A 125 0.19 14.40 -12.43
CA ILE A 125 -0.10 14.23 -10.99
C ILE A 125 -0.38 12.76 -10.68
N LEU A 126 -1.21 12.10 -11.49
CA LEU A 126 -1.57 10.71 -11.27
C LEU A 126 -0.34 9.80 -11.38
N LYS A 127 0.52 10.03 -12.38
CA LYS A 127 1.79 9.32 -12.53
C LYS A 127 2.67 9.49 -11.29
N HIS A 128 2.74 10.71 -10.74
CA HIS A 128 3.48 11.01 -9.52
C HIS A 128 2.96 10.26 -8.30
N LYS A 129 1.64 10.30 -8.09
CA LYS A 129 1.00 9.52 -7.02
C LYS A 129 1.21 8.02 -7.20
N LYS A 130 1.09 7.50 -8.42
CA LYS A 130 1.28 6.08 -8.72
C LYS A 130 2.71 5.62 -8.41
N SER A 131 3.71 6.43 -8.73
CA SER A 131 5.10 6.13 -8.36
C SER A 131 5.30 6.08 -6.85
N MET A 132 4.65 6.97 -6.09
CA MET A 132 4.68 6.91 -4.62
C MET A 132 4.06 5.62 -4.08
N GLU A 133 2.94 5.18 -4.67
CA GLU A 133 2.26 3.95 -4.28
C GLU A 133 3.11 2.70 -4.61
N TYR A 134 3.77 2.69 -5.77
CA TYR A 134 4.75 1.66 -6.12
C TYR A 134 5.86 1.57 -5.08
N ALA A 135 6.36 2.71 -4.63
CA ALA A 135 7.39 2.76 -3.60
C ALA A 135 6.86 2.30 -2.23
N ILE A 136 5.60 2.62 -1.87
CA ILE A 136 4.96 2.12 -0.65
C ILE A 136 4.86 0.60 -0.66
N LEU A 137 4.56 0.00 -1.81
CA LEU A 137 4.56 -1.46 -1.98
C LEU A 137 5.97 -2.04 -2.11
N GLY A 138 6.97 -1.24 -2.47
CA GLY A 138 8.35 -1.69 -2.69
C GLY A 138 8.58 -2.32 -4.07
N ILE A 139 7.80 -1.93 -5.08
CA ILE A 139 7.86 -2.47 -6.44
C ILE A 139 9.01 -1.84 -7.23
N GLY A 140 9.68 -2.63 -8.08
CA GLY A 140 10.61 -2.13 -9.10
C GLY A 140 12.01 -1.75 -8.60
N ARG A 141 12.38 -2.21 -7.42
CA ARG A 141 13.66 -1.93 -6.74
C ARG A 141 14.78 -2.77 -7.32
N LYS A 142 15.98 -2.20 -7.33
CA LYS A 142 17.14 -2.74 -8.05
C LYS A 142 18.39 -2.64 -7.19
N SER A 143 19.32 -3.57 -7.41
CA SER A 143 20.67 -3.42 -6.88
C SER A 143 21.37 -2.27 -7.59
N ILE A 144 22.23 -1.56 -6.86
CA ILE A 144 23.06 -0.49 -7.41
C ILE A 144 24.51 -0.90 -7.18
N SER A 145 25.29 -0.97 -8.26
CA SER A 145 26.73 -1.26 -8.23
C SER A 145 27.51 -0.22 -9.00
N ASP A 146 28.69 0.16 -8.51
CA ASP A 146 29.66 0.94 -9.27
C ASP A 146 30.36 0.01 -10.28
N ASP A 147 30.46 0.43 -11.54
CA ASP A 147 31.20 -0.28 -12.58
C ASP A 147 32.73 -0.16 -12.44
N GLY A 148 33.20 0.56 -11.41
CA GLY A 148 34.60 0.83 -11.12
C GLY A 148 35.15 2.06 -11.85
N ASN A 149 34.33 2.70 -12.70
CA ASN A 149 34.65 3.96 -13.38
C ASN A 149 33.80 5.13 -12.86
N GLY A 150 33.09 4.93 -11.74
CA GLY A 150 32.17 5.92 -11.20
C GLY A 150 30.83 5.98 -11.93
N ASN A 151 30.52 4.99 -12.80
CA ASN A 151 29.17 4.83 -13.34
C ASN A 151 28.40 3.82 -12.49
N TYR A 152 27.22 4.23 -12.06
CA TYR A 152 26.37 3.40 -11.22
C TYR A 152 25.36 2.64 -12.09
N VAL A 153 25.51 1.33 -12.11
CA VAL A 153 24.66 0.41 -12.86
C VAL A 153 23.53 -0.09 -11.98
N ARG A 154 22.32 -0.13 -12.54
CA ARG A 154 21.12 -0.65 -11.87
C ARG A 154 20.80 -2.03 -12.44
N THR A 155 20.98 -3.06 -11.65
CA THR A 155 20.77 -4.45 -12.07
C THR A 155 19.53 -5.02 -11.40
N ALA A 156 18.86 -5.96 -12.07
CA ALA A 156 17.81 -6.74 -11.42
C ALA A 156 18.38 -7.47 -10.20
N LEU A 157 17.54 -7.69 -9.19
CA LEU A 157 17.94 -8.40 -7.97
C LEU A 157 18.17 -9.89 -8.21
N ASP A 158 17.58 -10.43 -9.28
CA ASP A 158 17.77 -11.80 -9.75
C ASP A 158 17.77 -11.82 -11.29
N ALA A 159 18.25 -12.92 -11.88
CA ALA A 159 18.20 -13.14 -13.32
C ALA A 159 16.79 -13.50 -13.81
N ASP A 160 15.99 -14.19 -12.98
CA ASP A 160 14.57 -14.44 -13.23
C ASP A 160 13.76 -13.19 -12.88
N ALA A 161 13.05 -12.63 -13.86
CA ALA A 161 12.23 -11.43 -13.69
C ALA A 161 11.14 -11.58 -12.62
N THR A 162 10.58 -12.78 -12.44
CA THR A 162 9.54 -13.06 -11.44
C THR A 162 10.13 -13.05 -10.04
N LEU A 163 11.27 -13.71 -9.85
CA LEU A 163 11.98 -13.72 -8.57
C LEU A 163 12.50 -12.32 -8.24
N ALA A 164 13.06 -11.60 -9.23
CA ALA A 164 13.51 -10.23 -9.05
C ALA A 164 12.36 -9.30 -8.61
N ALA A 165 11.15 -9.46 -9.18
CA ALA A 165 9.98 -8.71 -8.77
C ALA A 165 9.57 -9.02 -7.31
N ARG A 166 9.61 -10.29 -6.88
CA ARG A 166 9.33 -10.68 -5.50
C ARG A 166 10.40 -10.17 -4.51
N MET A 167 11.68 -10.30 -4.86
CA MET A 167 12.80 -9.82 -4.05
C MET A 167 12.75 -8.30 -3.88
N SER A 168 12.31 -7.56 -4.90
CA SER A 168 12.12 -6.10 -4.80
C SER A 168 11.25 -5.70 -3.61
N LEU A 169 10.16 -6.44 -3.37
CA LEU A 169 9.18 -6.11 -2.33
C LEU A 169 9.80 -6.16 -0.92
N ILE A 170 10.70 -7.12 -0.67
CA ILE A 170 11.35 -7.34 0.64
C ILE A 170 12.74 -6.72 0.77
N ALA A 171 13.31 -6.19 -0.32
CA ALA A 171 14.66 -5.65 -0.34
C ALA A 171 14.90 -4.55 0.71
N SER A 172 16.14 -4.31 1.09
CA SER A 172 16.51 -3.30 2.09
C SER A 172 16.60 -1.91 1.53
N PRO A 173 16.26 -0.86 2.30
CA PRO A 173 16.37 0.52 1.81
C PRO A 173 17.81 0.83 1.40
N ILE A 174 17.97 1.55 0.29
CA ILE A 174 19.27 2.05 -0.16
C ILE A 174 19.33 3.52 0.21
N PHE A 175 20.27 3.87 1.08
CA PHE A 175 20.46 5.24 1.53
C PHE A 175 21.37 6.00 0.55
N ARG A 176 21.02 7.26 0.27
CA ARG A 176 21.87 8.18 -0.48
C ARG A 176 23.20 8.39 0.25
N SER A 177 24.31 8.28 -0.47
CA SER A 177 25.65 8.68 -0.03
C SER A 177 26.20 9.79 -0.94
N GLY A 178 25.83 11.05 -0.70
CA GLY A 178 26.30 12.18 -1.51
C GLY A 178 25.37 13.39 -1.51
N GLU A 179 25.71 14.44 -2.27
CA GLU A 179 24.94 15.70 -2.38
C GLU A 179 23.65 15.56 -3.18
N GLY A 180 23.40 14.42 -3.85
CA GLY A 180 22.18 14.19 -4.62
C GLY A 180 22.26 14.69 -6.06
N THR A 181 23.46 14.98 -6.55
CA THR A 181 23.72 15.54 -7.88
C THR A 181 24.04 14.46 -8.92
N SER A 182 24.34 13.24 -8.49
CA SER A 182 24.64 12.09 -9.36
C SER A 182 23.55 11.00 -9.28
N PRO A 183 23.28 10.23 -10.36
CA PRO A 183 22.47 9.01 -10.31
C PRO A 183 22.96 7.98 -9.29
N ALA A 184 24.24 8.06 -8.91
CA ALA A 184 24.90 7.37 -7.80
C ALA A 184 24.24 7.57 -6.43
N ASP A 185 23.72 8.78 -6.23
CA ASP A 185 23.16 9.24 -4.97
C ASP A 185 21.67 8.85 -4.86
N ALA A 186 21.16 8.00 -5.74
CA ALA A 186 19.76 7.62 -5.74
C ALA A 186 19.44 6.75 -4.52
N SER A 187 18.64 7.31 -3.61
CA SER A 187 17.99 6.54 -2.56
C SER A 187 16.86 5.71 -3.14
N GLN A 188 16.68 4.49 -2.63
CA GLN A 188 15.51 3.65 -2.89
C GLN A 188 14.84 3.35 -1.56
N MET A 189 13.60 3.80 -1.40
CA MET A 189 12.80 3.57 -0.21
C MET A 189 12.42 2.08 -0.12
N ALA A 190 12.40 1.54 1.09
CA ALA A 190 11.81 0.23 1.34
C ALA A 190 10.29 0.32 1.44
N GLY A 191 9.61 -0.65 0.82
CA GLY A 191 8.16 -0.79 0.89
C GLY A 191 7.68 -1.50 2.15
N ILE A 192 6.36 -1.66 2.27
CA ILE A 192 5.72 -2.30 3.42
C ILE A 192 6.23 -3.73 3.65
N PHE A 193 6.38 -4.54 2.60
CA PHE A 193 6.77 -5.95 2.73
C PHE A 193 8.13 -6.13 3.38
N HIS A 194 9.09 -5.22 3.15
CA HIS A 194 10.36 -5.21 3.87
C HIS A 194 10.18 -5.13 5.39
N PHE A 195 9.30 -4.24 5.87
CA PHE A 195 9.04 -4.11 7.31
C PHE A 195 8.29 -5.32 7.88
N LEU A 196 7.42 -5.95 7.08
CA LEU A 196 6.75 -7.20 7.45
C LEU A 196 7.74 -8.36 7.57
N ALA A 197 8.73 -8.45 6.66
CA ALA A 197 9.77 -9.48 6.69
C ALA A 197 10.64 -9.40 7.96
N ASN A 198 10.77 -8.20 8.53
CA ASN A 198 11.71 -7.89 9.62
C ASN A 198 11.06 -7.81 11.02
N THR A 199 9.76 -8.10 11.15
CA THR A 199 9.03 -7.93 12.43
C THR A 199 9.62 -8.68 13.62
N ASP A 200 10.22 -9.86 13.41
CA ASP A 200 10.75 -10.69 14.50
C ASP A 200 12.28 -10.55 14.70
N LEU A 201 12.92 -9.59 14.03
CA LEU A 201 14.38 -9.41 14.15
C LEU A 201 14.78 -8.62 15.40
N SER A 202 15.91 -9.00 16.00
CA SER A 202 16.54 -8.19 17.05
C SER A 202 17.08 -6.87 16.48
N GLN A 203 17.25 -5.85 17.32
CA GLN A 203 17.86 -4.58 16.87
C GLN A 203 19.25 -4.78 16.25
N ALA A 204 20.03 -5.74 16.77
CA ALA A 204 21.35 -6.05 16.25
C ALA A 204 21.26 -6.58 14.80
N ASN A 205 20.26 -7.42 14.51
CA ASN A 205 20.04 -7.95 13.15
C ASN A 205 19.47 -6.88 12.22
N ILE A 206 18.56 -6.02 12.70
CA ILE A 206 18.05 -4.89 11.91
C ILE A 206 19.17 -3.90 11.54
N ASN A 207 20.12 -3.68 12.45
CA ASN A 207 21.28 -2.83 12.20
C ASN A 207 22.37 -3.54 11.37
N SER A 208 22.27 -4.85 11.17
CA SER A 208 23.21 -5.58 10.34
C SER A 208 22.92 -5.28 8.87
N SER A 209 23.93 -5.37 8.01
CA SER A 209 23.74 -5.32 6.56
C SER A 209 23.03 -6.56 6.01
N ASN A 210 22.74 -7.56 6.85
CA ASN A 210 22.14 -8.84 6.49
C ASN A 210 20.62 -8.78 6.68
N PHE A 211 19.97 -8.09 5.75
CA PHE A 211 18.51 -8.08 5.70
C PHE A 211 17.97 -9.35 5.05
N ARG A 212 16.67 -9.58 5.28
CA ARG A 212 15.97 -10.80 4.89
C ARG A 212 15.80 -10.92 3.36
N ASP A 213 15.93 -12.13 2.87
CA ASP A 213 15.67 -12.55 1.49
C ASP A 213 14.69 -13.75 1.44
N LEU A 214 14.30 -14.18 0.24
CA LEU A 214 13.47 -15.36 -0.04
C LEU A 214 14.09 -16.65 0.54
N THR A 215 15.40 -16.69 0.80
CA THR A 215 16.06 -17.83 1.44
C THR A 215 15.88 -17.88 2.95
N ASP A 216 15.38 -16.81 3.59
CA ASP A 216 15.25 -16.71 5.04
C ASP A 216 13.86 -17.12 5.59
N PHE A 217 13.03 -17.73 4.75
CA PHE A 217 11.76 -18.29 5.21
C PHE A 217 12.02 -19.44 6.20
N SER A 218 11.33 -19.40 7.34
CA SER A 218 11.41 -20.45 8.35
C SER A 218 10.01 -20.97 8.66
N ASN A 219 9.77 -22.26 8.42
CA ASN A 219 8.44 -22.87 8.54
C ASN A 219 7.36 -22.11 7.73
N GLY A 220 7.76 -21.52 6.60
CA GLY A 220 6.90 -20.71 5.74
C GLY A 220 6.58 -19.33 6.23
N TRP A 221 7.31 -18.85 7.23
CA TRP A 221 7.17 -17.49 7.72
C TRP A 221 8.46 -16.70 7.49
N LEU A 222 8.31 -15.51 6.92
CA LEU A 222 9.30 -14.47 6.85
C LEU A 222 8.75 -13.27 7.63
N GLY A 223 9.01 -13.24 8.94
CA GLY A 223 8.35 -12.31 9.86
C GLY A 223 6.82 -12.49 9.83
N ASN A 224 6.12 -11.49 9.29
CA ASN A 224 4.67 -11.49 9.12
C ASN A 224 4.19 -11.89 7.71
N ILE A 225 5.09 -12.34 6.84
CA ILE A 225 4.77 -12.86 5.52
C ILE A 225 4.68 -14.40 5.59
N LYS A 226 3.56 -14.97 5.16
CA LYS A 226 3.32 -16.42 5.09
C LYS A 226 3.38 -16.90 3.64
N ALA A 227 4.28 -17.83 3.36
CA ALA A 227 4.33 -18.54 2.09
C ALA A 227 3.41 -19.77 2.10
N PHE A 228 2.56 -19.88 1.07
CA PHE A 228 1.60 -20.98 0.85
C PHE A 228 1.96 -21.86 -0.34
N ASP A 229 3.03 -21.54 -1.07
CA ASP A 229 3.50 -22.33 -2.21
C ASP A 229 4.06 -23.70 -1.76
N THR A 230 4.37 -24.57 -2.73
CA THR A 230 4.90 -25.92 -2.44
C THR A 230 6.27 -25.93 -1.76
N ALA A 231 7.11 -24.94 -2.02
CA ALA A 231 8.45 -24.84 -1.40
C ALA A 231 8.40 -24.09 -0.06
N ILE A 232 7.28 -23.42 0.23
CA ILE A 232 7.03 -22.74 1.51
C ILE A 232 8.03 -21.57 1.70
N ASP A 233 8.47 -20.97 0.59
CA ASP A 233 9.47 -19.89 0.54
C ASP A 233 9.18 -18.85 -0.57
N TRP A 234 7.98 -18.90 -1.18
CA TRP A 234 7.56 -18.04 -2.28
C TRP A 234 8.34 -18.22 -3.59
N THR A 235 9.13 -19.29 -3.72
CA THR A 235 9.81 -19.67 -4.97
C THR A 235 9.15 -20.86 -5.66
N GLY A 236 8.37 -21.66 -4.93
CA GLY A 236 7.70 -22.86 -5.42
C GLY A 236 6.40 -22.60 -6.19
N ASN A 237 5.71 -23.70 -6.51
CA ASN A 237 4.46 -23.67 -7.25
C ASN A 237 3.33 -23.11 -6.38
N ARG A 238 2.56 -22.17 -6.94
CA ARG A 238 1.43 -21.51 -6.28
C ARG A 238 0.35 -22.53 -5.86
N GLN A 239 -0.25 -22.36 -4.69
CA GLN A 239 -1.34 -23.21 -4.19
C GLN A 239 -2.69 -22.49 -4.19
N SER A 240 -3.76 -23.21 -4.56
CA SER A 240 -5.12 -22.66 -4.58
C SER A 240 -5.51 -22.07 -3.23
N ILE A 241 -6.10 -20.88 -3.27
CA ILE A 241 -6.54 -20.19 -2.07
C ILE A 241 -7.66 -20.94 -1.35
N ASP A 242 -7.58 -20.99 -0.02
CA ASP A 242 -8.60 -21.54 0.88
C ASP A 242 -8.91 -20.52 1.98
N ARG A 243 -10.09 -20.62 2.58
CA ARG A 243 -10.53 -19.81 3.73
C ARG A 243 -9.57 -19.90 4.90
N LYS A 244 -8.90 -21.05 5.07
CA LYS A 244 -7.87 -21.23 6.10
C LYS A 244 -6.69 -20.28 5.93
N HIS A 245 -6.32 -19.92 4.71
CA HIS A 245 -5.22 -18.97 4.46
C HIS A 245 -5.58 -17.59 5.01
N ILE A 246 -6.78 -17.09 4.71
CA ILE A 246 -7.26 -15.80 5.23
C ILE A 246 -7.36 -15.82 6.77
N ASN A 247 -7.88 -16.90 7.35
CA ASN A 247 -7.94 -17.07 8.80
C ASN A 247 -6.56 -17.02 9.46
N GLN A 248 -5.55 -17.64 8.84
CA GLN A 248 -4.17 -17.62 9.37
C GLN A 248 -3.56 -16.22 9.36
N LEU A 249 -3.81 -15.42 8.32
CA LEU A 249 -3.33 -14.04 8.23
C LEU A 249 -3.97 -13.15 9.30
N ILE A 250 -5.30 -13.20 9.45
CA ILE A 250 -6.02 -12.43 10.46
C ILE A 250 -5.59 -12.86 11.86
N ARG A 251 -5.51 -14.18 12.09
CA ARG A 251 -5.08 -14.74 13.37
C ARG A 251 -3.69 -14.24 13.78
N LYS A 252 -2.72 -14.20 12.85
CA LYS A 252 -1.37 -13.70 13.14
C LYS A 252 -1.40 -12.28 13.71
N MET A 253 -2.24 -11.40 13.17
CA MET A 253 -2.37 -10.02 13.66
C MET A 253 -3.11 -9.94 15.00
N THR A 254 -4.18 -10.73 15.16
CA THR A 254 -4.99 -10.72 16.39
C THR A 254 -4.27 -11.35 17.57
N ASP A 255 -3.47 -12.40 17.34
CA ASP A 255 -2.62 -13.03 18.36
C ASP A 255 -1.54 -12.07 18.86
N MET A 256 -1.16 -11.08 18.05
CA MET A 256 -0.26 -9.97 18.40
C MET A 256 -0.99 -8.77 19.06
N GLY A 257 -2.30 -8.89 19.30
CA GLY A 257 -3.10 -7.87 19.99
C GLY A 257 -3.53 -6.69 19.12
N VAL A 258 -3.44 -6.81 17.79
CA VAL A 258 -3.82 -5.73 16.86
C VAL A 258 -5.34 -5.64 16.76
N LYS A 259 -5.85 -4.40 16.79
CA LYS A 259 -7.27 -4.11 16.56
C LYS A 259 -7.50 -3.62 15.12
N PRO A 260 -8.59 -4.05 14.48
CA PRO A 260 -8.97 -3.52 13.17
C PRO A 260 -9.39 -2.05 13.26
N SER A 261 -9.20 -1.30 12.17
CA SER A 261 -9.78 0.04 11.97
C SER A 261 -11.24 -0.08 11.58
N ASP A 262 -12.13 0.71 12.18
CA ASP A 262 -13.57 0.72 11.85
C ASP A 262 -14.24 -0.67 11.91
N GLY A 263 -13.72 -1.56 12.75
CA GLY A 263 -14.29 -2.90 12.98
C GLY A 263 -13.91 -3.97 11.94
N ALA A 264 -13.05 -3.68 10.96
CA ALA A 264 -12.50 -4.68 10.03
C ALA A 264 -11.05 -4.40 9.60
N PHE A 265 -10.28 -5.45 9.30
CA PHE A 265 -8.98 -5.32 8.65
C PHE A 265 -9.17 -5.06 7.16
N ASP A 266 -8.30 -4.27 6.54
CA ASP A 266 -8.33 -4.09 5.09
C ASP A 266 -7.46 -5.15 4.42
N LEU A 267 -8.02 -5.82 3.42
CA LEU A 267 -7.40 -6.90 2.66
C LEU A 267 -7.34 -6.50 1.19
N TYR A 268 -6.12 -6.30 0.67
CA TYR A 268 -5.85 -5.94 -0.71
C TYR A 268 -5.38 -7.16 -1.50
N THR A 269 -5.91 -7.31 -2.72
CA THR A 269 -5.54 -8.40 -3.63
C THR A 269 -5.78 -8.02 -5.10
N GLY A 270 -5.22 -8.82 -6.00
CA GLY A 270 -5.39 -8.69 -7.45
C GLY A 270 -6.72 -9.26 -7.95
N GLY A 271 -7.02 -9.02 -9.22
CA GLY A 271 -8.30 -9.41 -9.84
C GLY A 271 -8.55 -10.92 -9.81
N ASP A 272 -7.56 -11.71 -10.24
CA ASP A 272 -7.67 -13.16 -10.33
C ASP A 272 -7.94 -13.80 -8.95
N LEU A 273 -7.19 -13.39 -7.93
CA LEU A 273 -7.39 -13.88 -6.57
C LEU A 273 -8.72 -13.42 -5.97
N LEU A 274 -9.17 -12.20 -6.29
CA LEU A 274 -10.45 -11.68 -5.84
C LEU A 274 -11.63 -12.50 -6.37
N GLU A 275 -11.57 -12.93 -7.62
CA GLU A 275 -12.57 -13.80 -8.23
C GLU A 275 -12.65 -15.13 -7.46
N SER A 276 -11.51 -15.78 -7.23
CA SER A 276 -11.45 -17.02 -6.45
C SER A 276 -11.92 -16.86 -5.01
N ILE A 277 -11.61 -15.73 -4.36
CA ILE A 277 -12.16 -15.40 -3.03
C ILE A 277 -13.68 -15.28 -3.09
N THR A 278 -14.21 -14.60 -4.09
CA THR A 278 -15.65 -14.40 -4.26
C THR A 278 -16.38 -15.72 -4.48
N ASP A 279 -15.78 -16.63 -5.23
CA ASP A 279 -16.28 -17.98 -5.49
C ASP A 279 -16.21 -18.89 -4.27
N MET A 280 -15.16 -18.77 -3.45
CA MET A 280 -15.06 -19.53 -2.19
C MET A 280 -16.27 -19.31 -1.28
N TYR A 281 -16.91 -18.13 -1.30
CA TYR A 281 -18.04 -17.80 -0.42
C TYR A 281 -19.42 -17.94 -1.09
N LYS A 282 -19.49 -18.58 -2.27
CA LYS A 282 -20.74 -18.63 -3.05
C LYS A 282 -21.93 -19.29 -2.36
N ASP A 283 -21.68 -20.31 -1.54
CA ASP A 283 -22.76 -21.08 -0.91
C ASP A 283 -23.35 -20.39 0.34
N PHE A 284 -22.69 -19.34 0.85
CA PHE A 284 -23.13 -18.59 2.04
C PHE A 284 -23.99 -17.36 1.68
N ARG A 285 -24.36 -17.24 0.39
CA ARG A 285 -25.08 -16.11 -0.18
C ARG A 285 -26.57 -16.15 0.20
N ARG A 286 -27.09 -15.08 0.79
CA ARG A 286 -28.54 -14.81 0.85
C ARG A 286 -28.88 -13.81 -0.25
N SER A 287 -29.47 -14.28 -1.34
CA SER A 287 -30.07 -13.39 -2.35
C SER A 287 -31.40 -12.88 -1.81
N ASN A 288 -31.51 -11.59 -1.53
CA ASN A 288 -32.84 -10.96 -1.46
C ASN A 288 -33.31 -10.79 -2.91
N ALA A 289 -34.36 -11.52 -3.29
CA ALA A 289 -34.85 -11.70 -4.66
C ALA A 289 -35.45 -10.42 -5.32
N THR A 290 -35.14 -9.23 -4.81
CA THR A 290 -35.65 -7.93 -5.28
C THR A 290 -34.70 -7.17 -6.20
N ASP A 291 -33.45 -7.63 -6.34
CA ASP A 291 -32.44 -6.89 -7.09
C ASP A 291 -32.42 -7.29 -8.58
N LYS A 292 -32.49 -6.28 -9.46
CA LYS A 292 -32.37 -6.41 -10.92
C LYS A 292 -30.90 -6.52 -11.38
N GLU A 293 -30.01 -6.80 -10.46
CA GLU A 293 -28.57 -6.82 -10.64
C GLU A 293 -28.09 -8.27 -10.64
N VAL A 294 -27.34 -8.65 -11.67
CA VAL A 294 -26.78 -10.00 -11.83
C VAL A 294 -25.29 -9.91 -11.53
N GLY A 295 -24.90 -10.38 -10.35
CA GLY A 295 -23.50 -10.35 -9.89
C GLY A 295 -23.41 -10.57 -8.39
N TYR A 296 -22.24 -10.98 -7.91
CA TYR A 296 -21.99 -11.19 -6.49
C TYR A 296 -20.64 -10.59 -6.11
N VAL A 297 -20.62 -9.78 -5.06
CA VAL A 297 -19.42 -9.13 -4.53
C VAL A 297 -19.22 -9.57 -3.08
N VAL A 298 -18.00 -9.93 -2.72
CA VAL A 298 -17.62 -10.14 -1.31
C VAL A 298 -16.97 -8.85 -0.81
N GLU A 299 -17.73 -8.01 -0.12
CA GLU A 299 -17.19 -6.79 0.50
C GLU A 299 -16.48 -7.08 1.82
N THR A 300 -17.05 -7.96 2.65
CA THR A 300 -16.52 -8.28 3.98
C THR A 300 -16.58 -9.76 4.27
N ILE A 301 -15.45 -10.32 4.67
CA ILE A 301 -15.30 -11.69 5.14
C ILE A 301 -15.34 -11.68 6.67
N ILE A 302 -16.26 -12.45 7.25
CA ILE A 302 -16.36 -12.65 8.69
C ILE A 302 -15.62 -13.94 9.06
N THR A 303 -14.61 -13.83 9.90
CA THR A 303 -13.84 -14.96 10.42
C THR A 303 -13.98 -15.06 11.94
N PRO A 304 -13.67 -16.21 12.56
CA PRO A 304 -13.66 -16.35 14.02
C PRO A 304 -12.70 -15.37 14.72
N PHE A 305 -11.69 -14.87 14.01
CA PHE A 305 -10.66 -13.99 14.55
C PHE A 305 -10.96 -12.50 14.28
N GLY A 306 -11.94 -12.18 13.44
CA GLY A 306 -12.29 -10.80 13.09
C GLY A 306 -12.91 -10.68 11.70
N LYS A 307 -13.16 -9.44 11.28
CA LYS A 307 -13.67 -9.12 9.94
C LYS A 307 -12.55 -8.62 9.04
N ALA A 308 -12.60 -8.94 7.75
CA ALA A 308 -11.73 -8.39 6.74
C ALA A 308 -12.55 -7.79 5.59
N ARG A 309 -12.32 -6.51 5.28
CA ARG A 309 -12.86 -5.83 4.09
C ARG A 309 -11.96 -6.14 2.91
N VAL A 310 -12.55 -6.60 1.82
CA VAL A 310 -11.80 -6.99 0.62
C VAL A 310 -11.79 -5.82 -0.35
N HIS A 311 -10.60 -5.46 -0.80
CA HIS A 311 -10.34 -4.37 -1.73
C HIS A 311 -9.56 -4.90 -2.94
N TYR A 312 -10.03 -4.52 -4.13
CA TYR A 312 -9.28 -4.74 -5.36
C TYR A 312 -8.17 -3.70 -5.49
N HIS A 313 -6.98 -4.14 -5.93
CA HIS A 313 -5.89 -3.23 -6.26
C HIS A 313 -5.25 -3.60 -7.60
N ALA A 314 -5.29 -2.69 -8.58
CA ALA A 314 -4.81 -2.98 -9.93
C ALA A 314 -3.31 -3.30 -10.01
N ASP A 315 -2.49 -2.73 -9.12
CA ASP A 315 -1.06 -3.01 -9.09
C ASP A 315 -0.70 -4.36 -8.43
N PHE A 316 -1.67 -5.08 -7.87
CA PHE A 316 -1.49 -6.48 -7.45
C PHE A 316 -1.61 -7.40 -8.68
N ASN A 317 -0.59 -7.35 -9.53
CA ASN A 317 -0.54 -8.04 -10.81
C ASN A 317 0.79 -8.78 -11.00
N GLU A 318 0.89 -9.55 -12.09
CA GLU A 318 2.05 -10.39 -12.36
C GLU A 318 3.31 -9.59 -12.69
N VAL A 319 3.17 -8.46 -13.40
CA VAL A 319 4.30 -7.58 -13.77
C VAL A 319 5.01 -7.06 -12.52
N ASN A 320 4.25 -6.78 -11.46
CA ASN A 320 4.77 -6.29 -10.19
C ASN A 320 5.14 -7.42 -9.21
N GLY A 321 4.98 -8.70 -9.59
CA GLY A 321 5.23 -9.86 -8.71
C GLY A 321 4.24 -9.99 -7.56
N LEU A 322 3.05 -9.40 -7.68
CA LEU A 322 2.02 -9.32 -6.62
C LEU A 322 0.73 -10.08 -6.97
N ASN A 323 0.68 -10.80 -8.09
CA ASN A 323 -0.52 -11.56 -8.49
C ASN A 323 -0.86 -12.72 -7.55
N ASP A 324 0.13 -13.26 -6.84
CA ASP A 324 -0.04 -14.36 -5.88
C ASP A 324 -0.04 -13.89 -4.42
N VAL A 325 -0.35 -12.61 -4.19
CA VAL A 325 -0.21 -11.93 -2.91
C VAL A 325 -1.55 -11.40 -2.38
N ILE A 326 -1.74 -11.57 -1.08
CA ILE A 326 -2.77 -10.90 -0.30
C ILE A 326 -2.09 -10.09 0.79
N LEU A 327 -2.38 -8.79 0.85
CA LEU A 327 -1.91 -7.92 1.93
C LEU A 327 -3.08 -7.58 2.84
N CYS A 328 -2.99 -7.96 4.12
CA CYS A 328 -4.04 -7.71 5.09
C CYS A 328 -3.49 -6.90 6.27
N GLY A 329 -4.24 -5.90 6.76
CA GLY A 329 -3.82 -5.18 7.95
C GLY A 329 -4.62 -3.93 8.27
N ASN A 330 -4.10 -3.16 9.22
CA ASN A 330 -4.67 -1.88 9.61
C ASN A 330 -3.79 -0.73 9.07
N PHE A 331 -4.21 -0.14 7.96
CA PHE A 331 -3.45 0.87 7.22
C PHE A 331 -3.33 2.21 7.96
N SER A 332 -4.06 2.43 9.06
CA SER A 332 -3.84 3.60 9.93
C SER A 332 -2.45 3.63 10.59
N TYR A 333 -1.76 2.48 10.64
CA TYR A 333 -0.38 2.40 11.12
C TYR A 333 0.67 2.71 10.04
N LEU A 334 0.25 2.96 8.79
CA LEU A 334 1.14 3.49 7.77
C LEU A 334 1.11 5.01 7.79
N GLN A 335 2.30 5.58 7.68
CA GLN A 335 2.48 7.01 7.59
C GLN A 335 3.46 7.33 6.46
N LYS A 336 3.08 8.30 5.62
CA LYS A 336 3.99 8.95 4.69
C LYS A 336 4.50 10.25 5.31
N SER A 337 5.79 10.49 5.15
CA SER A 337 6.46 11.70 5.61
C SER A 337 7.22 12.32 4.45
N TYR A 338 7.11 13.63 4.28
CA TYR A 338 7.83 14.34 3.23
C TYR A 338 9.07 15.01 3.81
N LEU A 339 10.21 14.87 3.14
CA LEU A 339 11.39 15.73 3.39
C LEU A 339 11.22 17.05 2.63
N THR A 340 10.84 16.92 1.35
CA THR A 340 10.43 18.00 0.46
C THR A 340 9.00 17.72 0.02
N GLU A 341 8.08 18.60 0.38
CA GLU A 341 6.67 18.52 -0.07
C GLU A 341 6.58 18.60 -1.59
N THR A 342 5.49 18.10 -2.16
CA THR A 342 5.30 18.11 -3.62
C THR A 342 5.28 19.54 -4.15
N LYS A 343 6.27 19.87 -4.97
CA LYS A 343 6.38 21.15 -5.67
C LYS A 343 6.09 20.98 -7.15
N LYS A 344 5.46 22.01 -7.71
CA LYS A 344 5.28 22.22 -9.14
C LYS A 344 6.28 23.29 -9.58
N GLU A 345 7.11 22.97 -10.57
CA GLU A 345 8.11 23.89 -11.10
C GLU A 345 8.11 23.89 -12.64
N THR A 346 8.57 24.98 -13.23
CA THR A 346 8.74 25.14 -14.68
C THR A 346 10.19 25.57 -15.00
N PRO A 347 11.16 24.64 -14.93
CA PRO A 347 12.57 25.01 -14.80
C PRO A 347 13.27 25.35 -16.12
N GLN A 348 12.76 24.92 -17.27
CA GLN A 348 13.33 25.25 -18.58
C GLN A 348 12.21 25.41 -19.62
N THR A 349 12.28 26.46 -20.43
CA THR A 349 11.35 26.70 -21.53
C THR A 349 12.11 26.60 -22.85
N SER A 350 11.49 25.93 -23.82
CA SER A 350 11.93 25.88 -25.22
C SER A 350 11.19 26.98 -26.02
N GLU A 351 11.67 27.28 -27.22
CA GLU A 351 11.00 28.18 -28.16
C GLU A 351 9.56 27.75 -28.49
N THR A 352 9.24 26.46 -28.33
CA THR A 352 7.95 25.88 -28.71
C THR A 352 7.15 25.25 -27.56
N ALA A 353 7.74 25.15 -26.36
CA ALA A 353 7.13 24.42 -25.24
C ALA A 353 7.63 24.88 -23.87
N GLU A 354 6.82 24.66 -22.84
CA GLU A 354 7.23 24.78 -21.44
C GLU A 354 7.36 23.41 -20.80
N LEU A 355 8.43 23.21 -20.02
CA LEU A 355 8.59 22.02 -19.19
C LEU A 355 7.79 22.18 -17.90
N LEU A 356 6.92 21.22 -17.61
CA LEU A 356 6.26 21.08 -16.33
C LEU A 356 6.93 19.97 -15.52
N ARG A 357 7.31 20.26 -14.28
CA ARG A 357 7.94 19.30 -13.37
C ARG A 357 7.15 19.19 -12.06
N TYR A 358 6.92 17.95 -11.67
CA TYR A 358 6.56 17.58 -10.30
C TYR A 358 7.73 16.92 -9.59
N TYR A 359 7.99 17.37 -8.37
CA TYR A 359 9.07 16.86 -7.54
C TYR A 359 8.62 16.74 -6.09
N SER A 360 8.97 15.64 -5.44
CA SER A 360 8.78 15.46 -4.00
C SER A 360 9.73 14.43 -3.44
N ASP A 361 10.09 14.58 -2.16
CA ASP A 361 10.90 13.60 -1.44
C ASP A 361 10.05 12.97 -0.34
N MET A 362 9.77 11.68 -0.46
CA MET A 362 8.86 10.98 0.45
C MET A 362 9.54 9.76 1.08
N THR A 363 9.18 9.47 2.32
CA THR A 363 9.54 8.24 3.02
C THR A 363 8.31 7.57 3.65
N LEU A 364 8.32 6.25 3.71
CA LEU A 364 7.30 5.43 4.36
C LEU A 364 7.77 5.07 5.76
N ALA A 365 6.92 5.38 6.75
CA ALA A 365 7.06 4.95 8.12
C ALA A 365 5.94 3.96 8.49
N VAL A 366 6.33 2.73 8.84
CA VAL A 366 5.42 1.69 9.32
C VAL A 366 5.45 1.72 10.85
N ARG A 367 4.50 2.42 11.48
CA ARG A 367 4.50 2.62 12.95
C ARG A 367 4.37 1.32 13.74
N ASN A 368 3.67 0.35 13.16
CA ASN A 368 3.51 -0.98 13.74
C ASN A 368 3.44 -2.03 12.64
N ALA A 369 4.58 -2.63 12.28
CA ALA A 369 4.62 -3.69 11.28
C ALA A 369 3.86 -4.97 11.73
N TYR A 370 3.62 -5.17 13.03
CA TYR A 370 2.79 -6.28 13.51
C TYR A 370 1.31 -6.14 13.16
N ALA A 371 0.86 -4.94 12.78
CA ALA A 371 -0.51 -4.66 12.38
C ALA A 371 -0.87 -5.09 10.95
N PHE A 372 0.06 -5.78 10.29
CA PHE A 372 -0.05 -6.24 8.93
C PHE A 372 0.44 -7.69 8.83
N ALA A 373 -0.16 -8.44 7.91
CA ALA A 373 0.25 -9.76 7.51
C ALA A 373 0.06 -9.92 6.00
N ALA A 374 0.96 -10.65 5.35
CA ALA A 374 0.86 -10.94 3.93
C ALA A 374 0.84 -12.44 3.69
N GLY A 375 -0.02 -12.89 2.77
CA GLY A 375 0.00 -14.25 2.24
C GLY A 375 0.57 -14.23 0.83
N VAL A 376 1.53 -15.11 0.54
CA VAL A 376 2.22 -15.17 -0.74
C VAL A 376 2.25 -16.58 -1.32
N GLY A 377 2.42 -16.71 -2.64
CA GLY A 377 2.40 -18.01 -3.32
C GLY A 377 1.00 -18.60 -3.48
N LEU A 378 -0.03 -17.75 -3.54
CA LEU A 378 -1.42 -18.15 -3.72
C LEU A 378 -1.78 -18.24 -5.20
N LYS A 379 -2.62 -19.21 -5.54
CA LYS A 379 -3.20 -19.40 -6.86
C LYS A 379 -4.69 -19.08 -6.79
N ALA A 380 -5.16 -18.34 -7.79
CA ALA A 380 -6.58 -18.24 -8.10
C ALA A 380 -7.17 -19.64 -8.34
#